data_AF-A0A922MHM7-F1
#
_entry.id   AF-A0A922MHM7-F1
#
_cell.length_a   1.000
_cell.length_b   1.000
_cell.length_c   1.000
_cell.angle_alpha   90.00
_cell.angle_beta   90.00
_cell.angle_gamma   90.00
#
_symmetry.space_group_name_H-M   'P 1'
#
loop_
_entity.id
_entity.type
_entity.pdbx_description
1 polymer ?
#
loop_
_entity_poly.entity_id
_entity_poly.type
_entity_poly.pdbx_seq_one_letter_code
_entity_poly.pdbx_strand_id
1 'polypeptide(L)'
;MVAQNRDGVCSRSAAVLASARCALLGALFAAERAGSPRRPAALGCRQRALVAALVRRLPAAPRLVRCLRADAQLRPHRFDAALLRHQIRSQGTSKAPNHRDA
;
A
#
# COMPACT_ATOMS: atom_id res chain seq x y z
N MET A 1 -2.88 18.93 -3.18
CA MET A 1 -2.60 17.70 -3.97
C MET A 1 -1.16 17.67 -4.52
N VAL A 2 -0.68 18.73 -5.19
CA VAL A 2 0.69 18.76 -5.78
C VAL A 2 1.80 18.50 -4.75
N ALA A 3 1.71 19.10 -3.55
CA ALA A 3 2.71 18.90 -2.50
C ALA A 3 2.78 17.44 -2.01
N GLN A 4 1.64 16.77 -1.86
CA GLN A 4 1.55 15.36 -1.44
C GLN A 4 2.10 14.38 -2.49
N ASN A 5 2.12 14.79 -3.76
CA ASN A 5 2.67 13.96 -4.84
C ASN A 5 4.19 14.14 -5.01
N ARG A 6 4.82 15.11 -4.34
CA ARG A 6 6.28 15.28 -4.37
C ARG A 6 6.92 14.30 -3.39
N ASP A 7 7.60 13.28 -3.90
CA ASP A 7 8.36 12.27 -3.12
C ASP A 7 9.86 12.35 -3.42
N GLY A 8 10.33 13.56 -3.75
CA GLY A 8 11.72 13.81 -4.11
C GLY A 8 12.63 13.81 -2.88
N VAL A 9 13.37 12.73 -2.67
CA VAL A 9 14.60 12.76 -1.86
C VAL A 9 15.76 13.03 -2.81
N CYS A 10 16.45 14.15 -2.65
CA CYS A 10 17.61 14.43 -3.50
C CYS A 10 18.81 13.56 -3.08
N SER A 11 19.66 13.23 -4.05
CA SER A 11 20.86 12.40 -3.84
C SER A 11 21.79 12.97 -2.78
N ARG A 12 21.87 14.31 -2.66
CA ARG A 12 22.67 14.98 -1.63
C ARG A 12 22.20 14.64 -0.22
N SER A 13 20.91 14.77 0.07
CA SER A 13 20.36 14.42 1.39
C SER A 13 20.52 12.94 1.69
N ALA A 14 20.33 12.08 0.68
CA ALA A 14 20.49 10.65 0.84
C ALA A 14 21.95 10.25 1.12
N ALA A 15 22.93 10.88 0.46
CA ALA A 15 24.35 10.66 0.70
C ALA A 15 24.79 11.08 2.12
N VAL A 16 24.26 12.21 2.62
CA VAL A 16 24.52 12.67 4.01
C VAL A 16 23.97 11.66 5.03
N LEU A 17 22.79 11.11 4.79
CA LEU A 17 22.22 10.09 5.68
C LEU A 17 22.99 8.76 5.60
N ALA A 18 23.49 8.38 4.42
CA ALA A 18 24.30 7.19 4.24
C ALA A 18 25.69 7.28 4.92
N SER A 19 26.22 8.49 5.14
CA SER A 19 27.49 8.72 5.85
C SER A 19 27.33 8.94 7.36
N ALA A 20 26.09 8.94 7.86
CA ALA A 20 25.84 9.08 9.29
C ALA A 20 26.48 7.93 10.08
N ARG A 21 26.97 8.23 11.29
CA ARG A 21 27.58 7.23 12.20
C ARG A 21 26.55 6.21 12.72
N CYS A 22 25.26 6.46 12.51
CA CYS A 22 24.19 5.54 12.86
C CYS A 22 24.12 4.39 11.84
N ALA A 23 24.39 3.17 12.30
CA ALA A 23 24.39 1.97 11.47
C ALA A 23 23.06 1.75 10.72
N LEU A 24 21.93 2.05 11.36
CA LEU A 24 20.61 1.94 10.74
C LEU A 24 20.46 2.88 9.53
N LEU A 25 20.93 4.13 9.65
CA LEU A 25 20.88 5.09 8.55
C LEU A 25 21.79 4.67 7.41
N GLY A 26 23.00 4.20 7.72
CA GLY A 26 23.90 3.62 6.73
C GLY A 26 23.27 2.46 5.97
N ALA A 27 22.56 1.55 6.66
CA ALA A 27 21.88 0.42 6.04
C ALA A 27 20.68 0.85 5.16
N LEU A 28 19.84 1.78 5.64
CA LEU A 28 18.65 2.23 4.91
C LEU A 28 18.99 2.98 3.61
N PHE A 29 20.14 3.66 3.56
CA PHE A 29 20.57 4.46 2.40
C PHE A 29 21.74 3.82 1.63
N ALA A 30 22.06 2.55 1.88
CA ALA A 30 23.16 1.85 1.22
C ALA A 30 23.03 1.79 -0.32
N ALA A 31 21.79 1.79 -0.84
CA ALA A 31 21.51 1.75 -2.28
C ALA A 31 22.02 2.98 -3.06
N GLU A 32 22.21 4.12 -2.39
CA GLU A 32 22.78 5.32 -3.02
C GLU A 32 24.29 5.16 -3.28
N ARG A 33 24.98 4.32 -2.51
CA ARG A 33 26.39 3.95 -2.78
C ARG A 33 26.52 3.02 -4.00
N ALA A 34 25.46 2.29 -4.34
CA ALA A 34 25.43 1.29 -5.41
C ALA A 34 24.93 1.84 -6.77
N GLY A 35 24.69 3.15 -6.89
CA GLY A 35 24.23 3.75 -8.15
C GLY A 35 22.79 3.38 -8.52
N SER A 36 21.85 3.50 -7.58
CA SER A 36 20.42 3.22 -7.82
C SER A 36 19.90 4.01 -9.04
N PRO A 37 19.03 3.40 -9.88
CA PRO A 37 18.36 4.10 -10.97
C PRO A 37 17.61 5.34 -10.46
N ARG A 38 17.54 6.36 -11.34
CA ARG A 38 17.00 7.69 -11.06
C ARG A 38 15.66 7.59 -10.33
N ARG A 39 15.64 7.99 -9.06
CA ARG A 39 14.46 7.89 -8.20
C ARG A 39 13.32 8.74 -8.79
N PRO A 40 12.12 8.18 -9.00
CA PRO A 40 11.00 8.95 -9.54
C PRO A 40 10.60 10.05 -8.55
N ALA A 41 10.51 11.29 -9.03
CA ALA A 41 10.19 12.46 -8.20
C ALA A 41 8.71 12.50 -7.75
N ALA A 42 7.83 11.77 -8.43
CA ALA A 42 6.40 11.73 -8.16
C ALA A 42 6.00 10.47 -7.40
N LEU A 43 5.34 10.65 -6.25
CA LEU A 43 4.82 9.58 -5.40
C LEU A 43 3.91 8.64 -6.19
N GLY A 44 3.03 9.17 -7.04
CA GLY A 44 2.10 8.38 -7.85
C GLY A 44 2.81 7.40 -8.80
N CYS A 45 3.97 7.76 -9.34
CA CYS A 45 4.75 6.84 -10.19
C CYS A 45 5.30 5.67 -9.36
N ARG A 46 5.80 5.96 -8.15
CA ARG A 46 6.29 4.95 -7.22
C ARG A 46 5.17 4.02 -6.76
N GLN A 47 4.02 4.57 -6.41
CA GLN A 47 2.84 3.78 -6.04
C GLN A 47 2.40 2.84 -7.16
N ARG A 48 2.31 3.33 -8.41
CA ARG A 48 1.99 2.49 -9.57
C ARG A 48 3.00 1.36 -9.77
N ALA A 49 4.29 1.64 -9.67
CA ALA A 49 5.33 0.62 -9.80
C ALA A 49 5.24 -0.45 -8.70
N LEU A 50 4.96 -0.05 -7.45
CA LEU A 50 4.79 -0.96 -6.33
C LEU A 50 3.54 -1.83 -6.48
N VAL A 51 2.41 -1.24 -6.89
CA VAL A 51 1.17 -1.99 -7.16
C VAL A 51 1.38 -2.97 -8.31
N ALA A 52 2.04 -2.56 -9.40
CA ALA A 52 2.35 -3.46 -10.51
C ALA A 52 3.26 -4.62 -10.09
N ALA A 53 4.26 -4.35 -9.25
CA ALA A 53 5.12 -5.39 -8.68
C ALA A 53 4.34 -6.35 -7.76
N LEU A 54 3.42 -5.84 -6.95
CA LEU A 54 2.56 -6.65 -6.11
C LEU A 54 1.66 -7.56 -6.95
N VAL A 55 0.98 -7.00 -7.97
CA VAL A 55 0.09 -7.76 -8.86
C VAL A 55 0.83 -8.90 -9.56
N ARG A 56 2.07 -8.66 -10.03
CA ARG A 56 2.90 -9.72 -10.63
C ARG A 56 3.27 -10.86 -9.68
N ARG A 57 3.24 -10.62 -8.35
CA ARG A 57 3.55 -11.63 -7.33
C ARG A 57 2.31 -12.37 -6.82
N LEU A 58 1.11 -11.90 -7.16
CA LEU A 58 -0.12 -12.59 -6.78
C LEU A 58 -0.25 -13.88 -7.60
N PRO A 59 -0.74 -14.97 -6.98
CA PRO A 59 -1.06 -16.18 -7.72
C PRO A 59 -2.22 -15.93 -8.70
N ALA A 60 -2.30 -16.72 -9.77
CA ALA A 60 -3.37 -16.60 -10.77
C ALA A 60 -4.78 -16.74 -10.17
N ALA A 61 -4.93 -17.54 -9.12
CA ALA A 61 -6.19 -17.76 -8.41
C ALA A 61 -6.00 -17.51 -6.89
N PRO A 62 -6.07 -16.25 -6.42
CA PRO A 62 -5.91 -15.93 -5.01
C PRO A 62 -7.16 -16.31 -4.21
N ARG A 63 -6.96 -16.82 -3.00
CA ARG A 63 -8.04 -17.00 -2.02
C ARG A 63 -8.33 -15.65 -1.35
N LEU A 64 -9.55 -15.17 -1.47
CA LEU A 64 -9.96 -13.87 -0.95
C LEU A 64 -10.70 -14.02 0.38
N VAL A 65 -10.27 -13.28 1.39
CA VAL A 65 -10.97 -13.15 2.68
C VAL A 65 -11.35 -11.69 2.86
N ARG A 66 -12.64 -11.43 3.12
CA ARG A 66 -13.17 -10.08 3.35
C ARG A 66 -13.45 -9.89 4.83
N CYS A 67 -12.73 -8.96 5.44
CA CYS A 67 -12.94 -8.61 6.83
C CYS A 67 -13.99 -7.49 6.94
N LEU A 68 -14.92 -7.67 7.87
CA LEU A 68 -15.94 -6.67 8.20
C LEU A 68 -15.75 -6.23 9.64
N ARG A 69 -16.05 -4.96 9.91
CA ARG A 69 -15.96 -4.37 11.24
C ARG A 69 -17.38 -4.21 11.77
N ALA A 70 -17.70 -4.90 12.86
CA ALA A 70 -19.04 -4.87 13.43
C ALA A 70 -19.42 -3.48 13.96
N ASP A 71 -18.46 -2.74 14.53
CA ASP A 71 -18.68 -1.38 15.04
C ASP A 71 -17.38 -0.52 14.97
N ALA A 72 -17.52 0.80 14.93
CA ALA A 72 -16.41 1.74 14.80
C ALA A 72 -15.50 1.85 16.04
N GLN A 73 -15.75 1.11 17.13
CA GLN A 73 -14.97 1.09 18.36
C GLN A 73 -14.44 -0.32 18.72
N LEU A 74 -14.71 -1.35 17.91
CA LEU A 74 -14.31 -2.76 18.15
C LEU A 74 -14.86 -3.31 19.47
N ARG A 75 -16.06 -2.89 19.87
CA ARG A 75 -16.68 -3.37 21.10
C ARG A 75 -17.24 -4.77 20.89
N PRO A 76 -17.00 -5.72 21.82
CA PRO A 76 -17.59 -7.03 21.73
C PRO A 76 -19.13 -6.94 21.77
N HIS A 77 -19.79 -7.81 21.01
CA HIS A 77 -21.25 -7.90 20.92
C HIS A 77 -21.98 -6.63 20.45
N ARG A 78 -21.27 -5.65 19.86
CA ARG A 78 -21.88 -4.47 19.23
C ARG A 78 -21.95 -4.63 17.72
N PHE A 79 -23.07 -4.19 17.16
CA PHE A 79 -23.37 -4.33 15.74
C PHE A 79 -23.94 -3.02 15.19
N ASP A 80 -23.22 -2.41 14.25
CA ASP A 80 -23.64 -1.21 13.52
C ASP A 80 -24.02 -1.61 12.08
N ALA A 81 -25.32 -1.71 11.84
CA ALA A 81 -25.85 -2.09 10.54
C ALA A 81 -25.54 -1.07 9.43
N ALA A 82 -25.40 0.23 9.76
CA ALA A 82 -25.11 1.26 8.77
C ALA A 82 -23.66 1.17 8.30
N LEU A 83 -22.73 0.97 9.24
CA LEU A 83 -21.33 0.71 8.95
C LEU A 83 -21.16 -0.53 8.06
N LEU A 84 -21.79 -1.64 8.43
CA LEU A 84 -21.69 -2.89 7.66
C LEU A 84 -22.27 -2.75 6.25
N ARG A 85 -23.44 -2.12 6.10
CA ARG A 85 -24.01 -1.83 4.77
C ARG A 85 -23.08 -0.97 3.92
N HIS A 86 -22.37 -0.02 4.52
CA HIS A 86 -21.37 0.76 3.81
C HIS A 86 -20.17 -0.10 3.41
N GLN A 87 -19.64 -0.93 4.31
CA GLN A 87 -18.50 -1.82 4.03
C GLN A 87 -18.81 -2.88 2.94
N ILE A 88 -20.00 -3.48 2.98
CA ILE A 88 -20.49 -4.42 1.97
C ILE A 88 -20.53 -3.73 0.59
N ARG A 89 -21.07 -2.51 0.53
CA ARG A 89 -21.12 -1.73 -0.73
C ARG A 89 -19.74 -1.34 -1.24
N SER A 90 -18.85 -0.84 -0.37
CA SER A 90 -17.51 -0.38 -0.78
C SER A 90 -16.57 -1.51 -1.20
N GLN A 91 -16.78 -2.73 -0.67
CA GLN A 91 -16.06 -3.93 -1.09
C GLN A 91 -16.63 -4.57 -2.37
N GLY A 92 -17.69 -4.00 -2.96
CA GLY A 92 -18.31 -4.50 -4.18
C GLY A 92 -18.97 -5.88 -4.02
N THR A 93 -19.41 -6.23 -2.81
CA THR A 93 -19.99 -7.56 -2.52
C THR A 93 -21.45 -7.68 -2.98
N SER A 94 -22.07 -6.59 -3.44
CA SER A 94 -23.50 -6.56 -3.80
C SER A 94 -23.79 -7.00 -5.24
N LYS A 95 -22.78 -7.41 -6.02
CA LYS A 95 -23.05 -8.16 -7.24
C LYS A 95 -23.49 -9.56 -6.84
N ALA A 96 -24.72 -9.92 -7.20
CA ALA A 96 -25.28 -11.25 -6.97
C ALA A 96 -24.29 -12.35 -7.42
N PRO A 97 -24.20 -13.48 -6.71
CA PRO A 97 -23.44 -14.62 -7.22
C PRO A 97 -24.06 -15.04 -8.55
N ASN A 98 -23.29 -14.96 -9.64
CA ASN A 98 -23.64 -15.64 -10.87
C ASN A 98 -23.60 -17.14 -10.57
N HIS A 99 -24.77 -17.76 -10.42
CA HIS A 99 -24.97 -19.21 -10.47
C HIS A 99 -24.75 -19.72 -11.91
N ARG A 100 -23.55 -19.52 -12.43
CA ARG A 100 -23.07 -20.13 -13.68
C ARG A 100 -21.62 -20.48 -13.42
N ASP A 101 -21.43 -21.74 -13.04
CA ASP A 101 -20.21 -22.55 -13.07
C ASP A 101 -20.32 -23.57 -11.93
N ALA A 102 -21.27 -24.48 -12.11
CA ALA A 102 -21.35 -25.78 -11.44
C ALA A 102 -21.26 -26.84 -12.53
#